data_AF-A0A0F8YQ08-F1
#
_entry.id   AF-A0A0F8YQ08-F1
#
_cell.length_a   1.000
_cell.length_b   1.000
_cell.length_c   1.000
_cell.angle_alpha   90.00
_cell.angle_beta   90.00
_cell.angle_gamma   90.00
#
_symmetry.space_group_name_H-M   'P 1'
#
loop_
_entity.id
_entity.type
_entity.pdbx_description
1 polymer ?
#
loop_
_entity_poly.entity_id
_entity_poly.type
_entity_poly.pdbx_seq_one_letter_code
_entity_poly.pdbx_strand_id
1 'polypeptide(L)' 'MNQQDQPLFLKYRRDWLHNKTGYSKGYLCRVATGRTPLSRAFIERVCFSLQMPESALFLPDAVEAV' A
#
# COMPACT_ATOMS: atom_id res chain seq x y z
N MET A 1 12.30 -14.91 7.55
CA MET A 1 11.37 -13.77 7.60
C MET A 1 10.61 -13.75 6.29
N ASN A 2 9.40 -14.33 6.25
CA ASN A 2 8.58 -14.31 5.03
C ASN A 2 7.94 -12.94 4.91
N GLN A 3 8.62 -12.01 4.24
CA GLN A 3 8.07 -10.70 3.90
C GLN A 3 7.00 -10.91 2.82
N GLN A 4 5.73 -10.99 3.21
CA GLN A 4 4.63 -10.74 2.29
C GLN A 4 4.61 -9.23 2.02
N ASP A 5 5.34 -8.80 0.99
CA ASP A 5 5.26 -7.41 0.52
C ASP A 5 3.83 -7.12 0.08
N GLN A 6 3.19 -6.13 0.72
CA GLN A 6 1.84 -5.72 0.35
C GLN A 6 1.84 -5.17 -1.09
N PRO A 7 0.82 -5.47 -1.92
CA PRO A 7 0.80 -5.09 -3.35
C PRO A 7 1.10 -3.61 -3.62
N LEU A 8 0.64 -2.72 -2.75
CA LEU A 8 0.93 -1.28 -2.83
C LEU A 8 2.43 -0.97 -2.91
N PHE A 9 3.25 -1.67 -2.12
CA PHE A 9 4.71 -1.41 -2.04
C PHE A 9 5.51 -2.13 -3.11
N LEU A 10 4.89 -3.03 -3.88
CA LEU A 10 5.45 -3.55 -5.13
C LEU A 10 5.31 -2.52 -6.25
N LYS A 11 4.19 -1.78 -6.28
CA LYS A 11 3.89 -0.77 -7.29
C LYS A 11 4.54 0.59 -7.01
N TYR A 12 4.60 1.01 -5.75
CA TYR A 12 5.04 2.36 -5.38
C TYR A 12 6.15 2.37 -4.33
N ARG A 13 7.14 3.24 -4.54
CA ARG A 13 8.22 3.48 -3.57
C ARG A 13 7.69 4.18 -2.31
N ARG A 14 8.23 3.79 -1.15
CA ARG A 14 7.85 4.35 0.16
C ARG A 14 8.06 5.86 0.27
N ASP A 15 9.14 6.38 -0.33
CA ASP A 15 9.42 7.82 -0.35
C ASP A 15 8.36 8.60 -1.16
N TRP A 16 7.91 8.02 -2.26
CA TRP A 16 6.87 8.62 -3.09
C TRP A 16 5.51 8.60 -2.38
N LEU A 17 5.16 7.47 -1.76
CA LEU A 17 3.95 7.35 -0.93
C LEU A 17 3.98 8.35 0.24
N HIS A 18 5.13 8.52 0.90
CA HIS A 18 5.30 9.52 1.96
C HIS A 18 4.92 10.93 1.49
N ASN A 19 5.44 11.34 0.33
CA ASN A 19 5.17 12.66 -0.24
C ASN A 19 3.71 12.81 -0.71
N LYS A 20 3.08 11.73 -1.18
CA LYS A 20 1.70 11.77 -1.70
C LYS A 20 0.63 11.67 -0.62
N THR A 21 0.84 10.83 0.39
CA THR A 21 -0.19 10.52 1.40
C THR A 21 0.04 11.23 2.74
N GLY A 22 1.21 11.87 2.93
CA GLY A 22 1.61 12.50 4.18
C GLY A 22 1.94 11.52 5.32
N TYR A 23 1.94 10.20 5.07
CA TYR A 23 2.32 9.21 6.08
C TYR A 23 3.83 9.17 6.26
N SER A 24 4.32 9.04 7.49
CA SER A 24 5.76 8.91 7.73
C SER A 24 6.33 7.64 7.09
N LYS A 25 7.59 7.72 6.64
CA LYS A 25 8.31 6.56 6.07
C LYS A 25 8.35 5.39 7.04
N GLY A 26 8.53 5.65 8.34
CA GLY A 26 8.53 4.62 9.37
C GLY A 26 7.17 3.92 9.53
N TYR A 27 6.06 4.65 9.40
CA TYR A 27 4.74 4.03 9.36
C TYR A 27 4.56 3.15 8.12
N LEU A 28 4.88 3.68 6.93
CA LEU A 28 4.82 2.94 5.67
C LEU A 28 5.69 1.66 5.69
N CYS A 29 6.89 1.72 6.26
CA CYS A 29 7.74 0.53 6.44
C CYS A 29 7.08 -0.53 7.34
N ARG A 30 6.41 -0.13 8.43
CA ARG A 30 5.70 -1.08 9.30
C ARG A 30 4.51 -1.72 8.60
N VAL A 31 3.76 -0.96 7.81
CA VAL A 31 2.66 -1.50 6.99
C VAL A 31 3.22 -2.46 5.92
N ALA A 32 4.27 -2.06 5.21
CA ALA A 32 4.90 -2.89 4.16
C ALA A 32 5.43 -4.23 4.68
N THR A 33 5.94 -4.25 5.92
CA THR A 33 6.51 -5.44 6.55
C THR A 33 5.48 -6.26 7.34
N GLY A 34 4.19 -5.89 7.31
CA GLY A 34 3.14 -6.55 8.07
C GLY A 34 3.20 -6.33 9.59
N ARG A 35 4.13 -5.50 10.09
CA ARG A 35 4.20 -5.11 11.52
C ARG A 35 3.03 -4.22 11.94
N THR A 36 2.34 -3.62 10.98
CA THR A 36 1.11 -2.86 11.20
C THR A 36 0.09 -3.35 10.18
N PRO A 37 -1.11 -3.79 10.62
CA PRO A 37 -2.15 -4.23 9.70
C PRO A 37 -2.66 -3.07 8.85
N LEU A 38 -3.15 -3.40 7.64
CA LEU A 38 -3.87 -2.42 6.81
C LEU A 38 -5.17 -2.03 7.52
N SER A 39 -5.31 -0.74 7.83
CA SER A 39 -6.55 -0.20 8.38
C SER A 39 -7.38 0.44 7.28
N ARG A 40 -8.71 0.51 7.47
CA ARG A 40 -9.61 1.18 6.53
C ARG A 40 -9.21 2.64 6.29
N ALA A 41 -8.85 3.35 7.36
CA ALA A 41 -8.38 4.73 7.28
C ALA A 41 -7.09 4.89 6.45
N PHE A 42 -6.16 3.91 6.53
CA PHE A 42 -4.97 3.90 5.69
C PHE A 42 -5.35 3.73 4.22
N ILE A 43 -6.17 2.73 3.92
CA ILE A 43 -6.62 2.43 2.55
C ILE A 43 -7.32 3.64 1.95
N GLU A 44 -8.31 4.21 2.64
CA GLU A 44 -9.07 5.36 2.16
C GLU A 44 -8.19 6.58 1.90
N ARG A 45 -7.24 6.89 2.79
CA ARG A 45 -6.32 8.01 2.57
C ARG A 45 -5.43 7.76 1.36
N VAL A 46 -4.90 6.55 1.19
CA VAL A 46 -4.05 6.22 0.03
C VAL A 46 -4.88 6.32 -1.25
N CYS A 47 -6.08 5.73 -1.28
CA CYS A 47 -6.99 5.82 -2.44
C CYS A 47 -7.32 7.26 -2.80
N PHE A 48 -7.65 8.09 -1.80
CA PHE A 48 -7.92 9.51 -1.99
C PHE A 48 -6.68 10.28 -2.49
N SER A 49 -5.50 10.01 -1.93
CA SER A 49 -4.27 10.72 -2.29
C SER A 49 -3.78 10.37 -3.69
N LEU A 50 -3.99 9.12 -4.12
CA LEU A 50 -3.58 8.63 -5.43
C LEU A 50 -4.68 8.78 -6.48
N GLN A 51 -5.91 9.10 -6.08
CA GLN A 51 -7.10 9.14 -6.94
C GLN A 51 -7.30 7.80 -7.68
N MET A 52 -7.06 6.69 -6.98
CA MET A 52 -7.18 5.33 -7.52
C MET A 52 -8.05 4.47 -6.61
N PRO A 53 -8.79 3.50 -7.17
CA PRO A 53 -9.62 2.60 -6.38
C PRO A 53 -8.77 1.61 -5.57
N GLU A 54 -9.34 1.13 -4.47
CA GLU A 54 -8.73 0.14 -3.58
C GLU A 54 -8.28 -1.12 -4.34
N SER A 55 -9.09 -1.57 -5.31
CA SER A 55 -8.78 -2.74 -6.13
C SER A 55 -7.49 -2.60 -6.94
N ALA A 56 -7.17 -1.40 -7.42
CA ALA A 56 -5.95 -1.18 -8.19
C ALA A 56 -4.69 -1.13 -7.31
N LEU A 57 -4.85 -0.78 -6.03
CA LEU A 57 -3.74 -0.48 -5.11
C LEU A 57 -3.43 -1.62 -4.14
N PHE A 58 -4.45 -2.34 -3.68
CA PHE A 58 -4.35 -3.28 -2.56
C PHE A 58 -4.73 -4.71 -2.93
N LEU A 59 -5.48 -4.92 -4.01
CA LEU A 59 -5.68 -6.28 -4.51
C LEU A 59 -4.46 -6.67 -5.36
N PRO A 60 -3.95 -7.91 -5.23
CA PRO A 60 -3.05 -8.44 -6.23
C PRO A 60 -3.81 -8.39 -7.57
N ASP A 61 -3.16 -7.92 -8.64
CA ASP A 61 -3.65 -8.16 -9.98
C ASP A 61 -3.86 -9.66 -10.06
N ALA A 62 -5.11 -10.09 -10.02
CA ALA A 62 -5.45 -11.46 -10.29
C ALA A 62 -4.94 -11.69 -11.69
N VAL A 63 -3.80 -12.38 -11.79
CA VAL A 63 -3.33 -12.99 -13.02
C VAL A 63 -4.57 -13.67 -13.57
N GLU A 64 -5.07 -13.16 -14.69
CA GLU A 64 -6.17 -13.75 -15.43
C GLU A 64 -5.85 -15.25 -15.53
N ALA A 65 -6.60 -16.05 -14.79
CA ALA A 65 -6.64 -17.48 -14.97
C ALA A 65 -7.39 -17.72 -16.28
N VAL A 66 -6.66 -17.67 -17.39
CA VAL A 66 -7.09 -18.16 -18.71
C VAL A 66 -6.35 -19.45 -18.98
#